data_AF-A0A968JSG2-F1
#
_entry.id   AF-A0A968JSG2-F1
#
_cell.length_a   1.000
_cell.length_b   1.000
_cell.length_c   1.000
_cell.angle_alpha   90.00
_cell.angle_beta   90.00
_cell.angle_gamma   90.00
#
_symmetry.space_group_name_H-M   'P 1'
#
loop_
_entity.id
_entity.type
_entity.pdbx_description
1 polymer ?
#
loop_
_entity_poly.entity_id
_entity_poly.type
_entity_poly.pdbx_seq_one_letter_code
_entity_poly.pdbx_strand_id
1 'polypeptide(L)'
;PSKPTGWLRPKALAQKLGLDAATVSAALAAYTQAGRVIYDLNLGLYRARELSRDPLDMDLLRFASPQEEQAAQLIAQGKVKIKSTDAVEGKVIILGRVEDGRNVYHTRIVLDADERMVEGECQCYHFQQNQLRKGPCEHLLATRMHWTATK
;
A
#
# COMPACT_ATOMS: atom_id res chain seq x y z
N PRO A 1 -37.33 1.44 -9.70
CA PRO A 1 -37.19 2.29 -8.50
C PRO A 1 -36.65 3.70 -8.85
N SER A 2 -37.37 4.75 -8.45
CA SER A 2 -36.93 6.13 -8.62
C SER A 2 -35.66 6.40 -7.81
N LYS A 3 -34.71 7.12 -8.42
CA LYS A 3 -33.44 7.47 -7.80
C LYS A 3 -33.65 8.36 -6.56
N PRO A 4 -33.12 8.02 -5.38
CA PRO A 4 -33.23 8.87 -4.20
C PRO A 4 -32.49 10.20 -4.41
N THR A 5 -33.01 11.28 -3.83
CA THR A 5 -32.48 12.65 -3.96
C THR A 5 -31.05 12.74 -3.44
N GLY A 6 -30.17 13.43 -4.18
CA GLY A 6 -28.75 13.63 -3.79
C GLY A 6 -27.81 12.47 -4.12
N TRP A 7 -28.31 11.38 -4.71
CA TRP A 7 -27.48 10.29 -5.22
C TRP A 7 -27.07 10.56 -6.67
N LEU A 8 -26.07 9.85 -7.18
CA LEU A 8 -25.47 10.06 -8.51
C LEU A 8 -25.08 8.70 -9.13
N ARG A 9 -25.30 8.57 -10.43
CA ARG A 9 -24.79 7.45 -11.25
C ARG A 9 -23.51 7.91 -11.95
N PRO A 10 -22.42 7.12 -11.96
CA PRO A 10 -21.17 7.51 -12.61
C PRO A 10 -21.35 7.94 -14.07
N LYS A 11 -22.09 7.16 -14.87
CA LYS A 11 -22.36 7.49 -16.29
C LYS A 11 -23.08 8.83 -16.47
N ALA A 12 -24.07 9.12 -15.64
CA ALA A 12 -24.81 10.38 -15.72
C ALA A 12 -23.95 11.57 -15.29
N LEU A 13 -23.05 11.36 -14.32
CA LEU A 13 -22.11 12.38 -13.87
C LEU A 13 -21.03 12.66 -14.95
N ALA A 14 -20.49 11.62 -15.57
CA ALA A 14 -19.55 11.73 -16.69
C ALA A 14 -20.14 12.54 -17.85
N GLN A 15 -21.38 12.22 -18.24
CA GLN A 15 -22.08 12.93 -19.32
C GLN A 15 -22.34 14.40 -18.96
N LYS A 16 -22.69 14.71 -17.70
CA LYS A 16 -22.89 16.08 -17.24
C LYS A 16 -21.59 16.89 -17.21
N LEU A 17 -20.47 16.27 -16.88
CA LEU A 17 -19.16 16.92 -16.77
C LEU A 17 -18.39 16.95 -18.09
N GLY A 18 -18.86 16.24 -19.13
CA GLY A 18 -18.12 16.08 -20.39
C GLY A 18 -16.82 15.30 -20.21
N LEU A 19 -16.71 14.46 -19.18
CA LEU A 19 -15.54 13.66 -18.87
C LEU A 19 -15.76 12.20 -19.27
N ASP A 20 -14.67 11.46 -19.48
CA ASP A 20 -14.75 10.03 -19.72
C ASP A 20 -15.19 9.28 -18.43
N ALA A 21 -15.83 8.14 -18.63
CA ALA A 21 -16.40 7.36 -17.54
C ALA A 21 -15.34 6.75 -16.60
N ALA A 22 -14.11 6.52 -17.08
CA ALA A 22 -13.03 5.96 -16.27
C ALA A 22 -12.50 7.02 -15.30
N THR A 23 -12.26 8.25 -15.77
CA THR A 23 -11.87 9.40 -14.94
C THR A 23 -12.89 9.68 -13.86
N VAL A 24 -14.19 9.72 -14.20
CA VAL A 24 -15.24 9.94 -13.18
C VAL A 24 -15.31 8.80 -12.17
N SER A 25 -15.15 7.55 -12.60
CA SER A 25 -15.14 6.41 -11.69
C SER A 25 -13.92 6.42 -10.76
N ALA A 26 -12.74 6.73 -11.29
CA ALA A 26 -11.50 6.86 -10.52
C ALA A 26 -11.60 7.99 -9.48
N ALA A 27 -12.12 9.15 -9.89
CA ALA A 27 -12.37 10.26 -8.98
C ALA A 27 -13.37 9.87 -7.89
N LEU A 28 -14.51 9.28 -8.23
CA LEU A 28 -15.50 8.85 -7.23
C LEU A 28 -14.91 7.84 -6.23
N ALA A 29 -14.07 6.89 -6.68
CA ALA A 29 -13.37 5.96 -5.81
C ALA A 29 -12.40 6.68 -4.85
N ALA A 30 -11.58 7.62 -5.36
CA ALA A 30 -10.66 8.41 -4.54
C ALA A 30 -11.42 9.27 -3.51
N TYR A 31 -12.53 9.88 -3.90
CA TYR A 31 -13.38 10.65 -2.98
C TYR A 31 -14.08 9.76 -1.95
N THR A 32 -14.36 8.50 -2.25
CA THR A 32 -14.84 7.54 -1.27
C THR A 32 -13.77 7.17 -0.26
N GLN A 33 -12.53 6.93 -0.69
CA GLN A 33 -11.40 6.69 0.23
C GLN A 33 -11.14 7.90 1.14
N ALA A 34 -11.25 9.11 0.59
CA ALA A 34 -11.13 10.36 1.34
C ALA A 34 -12.37 10.70 2.20
N GLY A 35 -13.38 9.83 2.26
CA GLY A 35 -14.57 10.03 3.07
C GLY A 35 -15.47 11.18 2.62
N ARG A 36 -15.36 11.65 1.36
CA ARG A 36 -16.17 12.75 0.79
C ARG A 36 -17.40 12.26 0.03
N VAL A 37 -17.38 11.01 -0.42
CA VAL A 37 -18.46 10.38 -1.18
C VAL A 37 -18.74 9.00 -0.61
N ILE A 38 -20.00 8.70 -0.29
CA ILE A 38 -20.42 7.34 0.06
C ILE A 38 -20.88 6.59 -1.18
N TYR A 39 -20.58 5.29 -1.23
CA TYR A 39 -21.08 4.38 -2.26
C TYR A 39 -22.06 3.39 -1.64
N ASP A 40 -23.24 3.25 -2.22
CA ASP A 40 -24.23 2.25 -1.83
C ASP A 40 -24.09 1.01 -2.73
N LEU A 41 -23.70 -0.10 -2.13
CA LEU A 41 -23.48 -1.38 -2.81
C LEU A 41 -24.76 -1.97 -3.40
N ASN A 42 -25.91 -1.74 -2.77
CA ASN A 42 -27.18 -2.32 -3.21
C ASN A 42 -27.75 -1.55 -4.41
N LEU A 43 -27.59 -0.23 -4.42
CA LEU A 43 -28.15 0.65 -5.44
C LEU A 43 -27.15 0.96 -6.57
N GLY A 44 -25.86 0.74 -6.36
CA GLY A 44 -24.80 1.13 -7.29
C GLY A 44 -24.73 2.64 -7.50
N LEU A 45 -25.00 3.41 -6.44
CA LEU A 45 -25.09 4.87 -6.48
C LEU A 45 -24.08 5.52 -5.54
N TYR A 46 -23.60 6.69 -5.93
CA TYR A 46 -22.73 7.53 -5.11
C TYR A 46 -23.51 8.69 -4.50
N ARG A 47 -23.11 9.19 -3.33
CA ARG A 47 -23.66 10.42 -2.75
C ARG A 47 -22.55 11.22 -2.09
N ALA A 48 -22.52 12.53 -2.34
CA ALA A 48 -21.64 13.44 -1.61
C ALA A 48 -22.06 13.48 -0.13
N ARG A 49 -21.13 13.11 0.74
CA ARG A 49 -21.29 13.16 2.20
C ARG A 49 -19.89 13.13 2.80
N GLU A 50 -19.52 14.20 3.48
CA GLU A 50 -18.27 14.25 4.22
C GLU A 50 -18.42 13.44 5.52
N LEU A 51 -17.51 12.48 5.72
CA LEU A 51 -17.46 11.62 6.90
C LEU A 51 -16.83 12.38 8.10
N SER A 52 -15.94 13.33 7.82
CA SER A 52 -15.28 14.21 8.78
C SER A 52 -15.54 15.69 8.43
N ARG A 53 -15.44 16.58 9.43
CA ARG A 53 -15.53 18.05 9.22
C ARG A 53 -14.31 18.60 8.49
N ASP A 54 -13.14 18.06 8.81
CA ASP A 54 -11.89 18.39 8.16
C ASP A 54 -11.52 17.31 7.14
N PRO A 55 -10.91 17.64 5.99
CA PRO A 55 -10.44 16.65 5.03
C PRO A 55 -9.57 15.58 5.70
N LEU A 56 -9.80 14.31 5.38
CA LEU A 56 -8.86 13.25 5.77
C LEU A 56 -7.51 13.53 5.11
N ASP A 57 -6.47 13.57 5.93
CA ASP A 57 -5.10 13.66 5.44
C ASP A 57 -4.71 12.30 4.86
N MET A 58 -4.83 12.21 3.53
CA MET A 58 -4.54 10.98 2.81
C MET A 58 -3.05 10.61 2.86
N ASP A 59 -2.16 11.56 3.13
CA ASP A 59 -0.73 11.28 3.28
C ASP A 59 -0.47 10.54 4.60
N LEU A 60 -1.16 10.93 5.69
CA LEU A 60 -1.12 10.19 6.96
C LEU A 60 -1.75 8.80 6.87
N LEU A 61 -2.69 8.59 5.95
CA LEU A 61 -3.39 7.31 5.74
C LEU A 61 -2.73 6.44 4.67
N ARG A 62 -1.73 6.95 3.96
CA ARG A 62 -1.09 6.26 2.84
C ARG A 62 -0.35 5.00 3.28
N PHE A 63 0.22 5.03 4.47
CA PHE A 63 1.04 3.95 5.03
C PHE A 63 0.39 3.39 6.28
N ALA A 64 0.40 2.07 6.45
CA ALA A 64 -0.15 1.43 7.63
C ALA A 64 0.76 1.57 8.86
N SER A 65 2.03 1.94 8.66
CA SER A 65 3.01 2.12 9.74
C SER A 65 4.17 3.05 9.34
N PRO A 66 4.88 3.65 10.32
CA PRO A 66 6.12 4.39 10.06
C PRO A 66 7.21 3.55 9.37
N GLN A 67 7.25 2.23 9.63
CA GLN A 67 8.19 1.32 8.98
C GLN A 67 7.89 1.18 7.48
N GLU A 68 6.62 1.14 7.10
CA GLU A 68 6.19 1.07 5.72
C GLU A 68 6.47 2.39 4.97
N GLU A 69 6.24 3.53 5.61
CA GLU A 69 6.61 4.83 5.06
C GLU A 69 8.12 4.92 4.77
N GLN A 70 8.96 4.56 5.75
CA GLN A 70 10.41 4.54 5.57
C GLN A 70 10.85 3.56 4.49
N ALA A 71 10.24 2.37 4.42
CA ALA A 71 10.49 1.41 3.35
C ALA A 71 10.21 2.00 1.97
N ALA A 72 9.07 2.69 1.81
CA ALA A 72 8.72 3.36 0.56
C ALA A 72 9.72 4.47 0.19
N GLN A 73 10.20 5.24 1.18
CA GLN A 73 11.23 6.26 0.96
C GLN A 73 12.56 5.65 0.49
N LEU A 74 13.00 4.53 1.09
CA LEU A 74 14.22 3.83 0.71
C LEU A 74 14.13 3.31 -0.74
N ILE A 75 12.97 2.80 -1.15
CA ILE A 75 12.73 2.38 -2.54
C ILE A 75 12.75 3.56 -3.50
N ALA A 76 12.04 4.65 -3.16
CA ALA A 76 11.99 5.86 -4.00
C ALA A 76 13.37 6.49 -4.21
N GLN A 77 14.27 6.35 -3.23
CA GLN A 77 15.66 6.82 -3.31
C GLN A 77 16.60 5.84 -4.03
N GLY A 78 16.11 4.70 -4.53
CA GLY A 78 16.91 3.70 -5.24
C GLY A 78 17.92 2.98 -4.33
N LYS A 79 17.68 2.95 -3.02
CA LYS A 79 18.62 2.43 -2.01
C LYS A 79 18.46 0.92 -1.74
N VAL A 80 17.56 0.26 -2.46
CA VAL A 80 17.26 -1.17 -2.29
C VAL A 80 17.78 -1.94 -3.49
N LYS A 81 18.47 -3.06 -3.25
CA LYS A 81 18.91 -4.00 -4.29
C LYS A 81 18.61 -5.42 -3.87
N ILE A 82 17.98 -6.19 -4.75
CA ILE A 82 17.84 -7.64 -4.56
C ILE A 82 19.16 -8.30 -4.95
N LYS A 83 19.68 -9.16 -4.08
CA LYS A 83 20.95 -9.88 -4.25
C LYS A 83 20.74 -11.25 -4.87
N SER A 84 19.81 -12.02 -4.32
CA SER A 84 19.41 -13.31 -4.87
C SER A 84 17.99 -13.64 -4.44
N THR A 85 17.38 -14.53 -5.20
CA THR A 85 16.05 -15.08 -4.92
C THR A 85 16.08 -16.56 -5.22
N ASP A 86 15.68 -17.37 -4.25
CA ASP A 86 15.63 -18.82 -4.38
C ASP A 86 14.22 -19.30 -4.05
N ALA A 87 13.78 -20.37 -4.71
CA ALA A 87 12.52 -21.05 -4.41
C ALA A 87 12.82 -22.49 -4.01
N VAL A 88 12.48 -22.87 -2.78
CA VAL A 88 12.76 -24.19 -2.20
C VAL A 88 11.53 -24.68 -1.46
N GLU A 89 11.02 -25.86 -1.82
CA GLU A 89 9.90 -26.53 -1.13
C GLU A 89 8.66 -25.64 -0.92
N GLY A 90 8.29 -24.84 -1.92
CA GLY A 90 7.13 -23.94 -1.85
C GLY A 90 7.35 -22.67 -1.03
N LYS A 91 8.59 -22.42 -0.58
CA LYS A 91 9.01 -21.16 0.04
C LYS A 91 9.85 -20.33 -0.94
N VAL A 92 9.79 -19.02 -0.80
CA VAL A 92 10.64 -18.07 -1.54
C VAL A 92 11.60 -17.40 -0.56
N ILE A 93 12.90 -17.53 -0.79
CA ILE A 93 13.94 -16.87 -0.02
C ILE A 93 14.44 -15.68 -0.83
N ILE A 94 14.48 -14.51 -0.21
CA ILE A 94 14.91 -13.26 -0.85
C ILE A 94 16.05 -12.69 -0.02
N LEU A 95 17.21 -12.49 -0.64
CA LEU A 95 18.32 -11.76 -0.06
C LEU A 95 18.37 -10.35 -0.63
N GLY A 96 18.45 -9.35 0.24
CA GLY A 96 18.49 -7.94 -0.13
C GLY A 96 19.68 -7.20 0.46
N ARG A 97 19.97 -6.05 -0.13
CA ARG A 97 20.88 -5.03 0.38
C ARG A 97 20.13 -3.70 0.40
N VAL A 98 20.04 -3.09 1.57
CA VAL A 98 19.36 -1.82 1.77
C VAL A 98 20.34 -0.81 2.35
N GLU A 99 20.52 0.31 1.67
CA GLU A 99 21.34 1.43 2.15
C GLU A 99 20.45 2.37 2.96
N ASP A 100 20.82 2.66 4.20
CA ASP A 100 20.04 3.55 5.07
C ASP A 100 20.99 4.40 5.93
N GLY A 101 20.89 5.72 5.72
CA GLY A 101 21.89 6.67 6.18
C GLY A 101 23.30 6.31 5.69
N ARG A 102 24.20 6.03 6.63
CA ARG A 102 25.60 5.61 6.37
C ARG A 102 25.79 4.08 6.44
N ASN A 103 24.74 3.35 6.81
CA ASN A 103 24.80 1.93 7.05
C ASN A 103 24.26 1.16 5.84
N VAL A 104 24.72 -0.08 5.71
CA VAL A 104 24.23 -1.03 4.72
C VAL A 104 23.69 -2.23 5.49
N TYR A 105 22.41 -2.50 5.33
CA TYR A 105 21.73 -3.63 5.94
C TYR A 105 21.57 -4.76 4.92
N HIS A 106 21.89 -5.97 5.36
CA HIS A 106 21.70 -7.19 4.60
C HIS A 106 20.46 -7.90 5.12
N THR A 107 19.48 -8.06 4.24
CA THR A 107 18.18 -8.61 4.59
C THR A 107 18.06 -10.03 4.05
N ARG A 108 17.47 -10.92 4.86
CA ARG A 108 16.97 -12.22 4.40
C ARG A 108 15.50 -12.31 4.74
N ILE A 109 14.69 -12.72 3.77
CA ILE A 109 13.25 -12.88 3.91
C ILE A 109 12.90 -14.28 3.44
N VAL A 110 12.03 -14.97 4.17
CA VAL A 110 11.42 -16.23 3.71
C VAL A 110 9.92 -16.03 3.64
N LEU A 111 9.37 -16.27 2.45
CA LEU A 111 7.94 -16.25 2.18
C LEU A 111 7.42 -17.69 2.08
N ASP A 112 6.26 -17.96 2.67
CA ASP A 112 5.54 -19.20 2.43
C ASP A 112 4.71 -19.16 1.13
N ALA A 113 3.97 -20.23 0.86
CA ALA A 113 3.14 -20.37 -0.34
C ALA A 113 1.98 -19.36 -0.40
N ASP A 114 1.56 -18.81 0.75
CA ASP A 114 0.55 -17.74 0.85
C ASP A 114 1.19 -16.35 0.78
N GLU A 115 2.47 -16.28 0.39
CA GLU A 115 3.30 -15.09 0.41
C GLU A 115 3.37 -14.43 1.79
N ARG A 116 3.21 -15.13 2.91
CA ARG A 116 3.43 -14.51 4.24
C ARG A 116 4.91 -14.55 4.59
N MET A 117 5.40 -13.48 5.21
CA MET A 117 6.77 -13.45 5.73
C MET A 117 6.85 -14.32 6.99
N VAL A 118 7.36 -15.53 6.84
CA VAL A 118 7.47 -16.51 7.93
C VAL A 118 8.82 -16.43 8.65
N GLU A 119 9.87 -15.98 7.96
CA GLU A 119 11.17 -15.68 8.56
C GLU A 119 11.73 -14.37 8.00
N GLY A 120 12.56 -13.71 8.81
CA GLY A 120 13.26 -12.50 8.45
C GLY A 120 14.59 -12.41 9.19
N GLU A 121 15.59 -11.75 8.62
CA GLU A 121 16.84 -11.40 9.28
C GLU A 121 17.28 -10.01 8.82
N CYS A 122 17.61 -9.14 9.77
CA CYS A 122 18.19 -7.83 9.53
C CYS A 122 19.09 -7.43 10.71
N GLN A 123 20.14 -6.66 10.44
CA GLN A 123 21.07 -6.18 11.47
C GLN A 123 20.66 -4.83 12.10
N CYS A 124 19.45 -4.32 11.81
CA CYS A 124 18.99 -3.05 12.38
C CYS A 124 18.47 -3.21 13.81
N TYR A 125 18.49 -2.11 14.57
CA TYR A 125 18.05 -2.09 15.97
C TYR A 125 16.61 -2.58 16.14
N HIS A 126 15.69 -2.15 15.25
CA HIS A 126 14.28 -2.56 15.33
C HIS A 126 14.13 -4.08 15.27
N PHE A 127 14.81 -4.72 14.31
CA PHE A 127 14.74 -6.16 14.11
C PHE A 127 15.48 -6.92 15.22
N GLN A 128 16.65 -6.47 15.65
CA GLN A 128 17.37 -7.09 16.76
C GLN A 128 16.57 -7.10 18.06
N GLN A 129 15.81 -6.03 18.31
CA GLN A 129 15.01 -5.90 19.52
C GLN A 129 13.66 -6.65 19.45
N ASN A 130 13.00 -6.66 18.29
CA ASN A 130 11.62 -7.13 18.19
C ASN A 130 11.43 -8.36 17.29
N GLN A 131 12.41 -8.71 16.46
CA GLN A 131 12.27 -9.65 15.35
C GLN A 131 11.03 -9.30 14.53
N LEU A 132 10.16 -10.28 14.23
CA LEU A 132 8.87 -10.05 13.56
C LEU A 132 7.69 -9.82 14.53
N ARG A 133 7.92 -9.78 15.85
CA ARG A 133 6.84 -9.71 16.85
C ARG A 133 6.08 -8.38 16.81
N LYS A 134 6.73 -7.30 16.40
CA LYS A 134 6.12 -5.98 16.16
C LYS A 134 5.99 -5.65 14.67
N GLY A 135 6.02 -6.69 13.83
CA GLY A 135 6.12 -6.56 12.39
C GLY A 135 7.56 -6.48 11.89
N PRO A 136 7.76 -6.57 10.57
CA PRO A 136 9.06 -6.41 9.93
C PRO A 136 9.56 -4.96 10.03
N CYS A 137 10.88 -4.79 10.12
CA CYS A 137 11.49 -3.46 10.00
C CYS A 137 11.37 -2.91 8.57
N GLU A 138 11.62 -1.60 8.45
CA GLU A 138 11.67 -0.85 7.21
C GLU A 138 12.56 -1.50 6.14
N HIS A 139 13.70 -2.10 6.49
CA HIS A 139 14.60 -2.74 5.52
C HIS A 139 14.02 -4.04 4.94
N LEU A 140 13.37 -4.86 5.77
CA LEU A 140 12.70 -6.09 5.32
C LEU A 140 11.50 -5.74 4.45
N LEU A 141 10.70 -4.75 4.86
CA LEU A 141 9.58 -4.24 4.06
C LEU A 141 10.07 -3.70 2.71
N ALA A 142 11.12 -2.87 2.71
CA ALA A 142 11.68 -2.29 1.49
C ALA A 142 12.17 -3.38 0.53
N THR A 143 12.89 -4.39 1.04
CA THR A 143 13.35 -5.53 0.23
C THR A 143 12.18 -6.27 -0.39
N ARG A 144 11.14 -6.57 0.40
CA ARG A 144 9.96 -7.28 -0.09
C ARG A 144 9.19 -6.48 -1.13
N MET A 145 8.85 -5.23 -0.83
CA MET A 145 8.11 -4.36 -1.73
C MET A 145 8.87 -4.16 -3.06
N HIS A 146 10.19 -3.98 -2.99
CA HIS A 146 11.02 -3.82 -4.18
C HIS A 146 11.08 -5.10 -5.02
N TRP A 147 11.22 -6.26 -4.38
CA TRP A 147 11.15 -7.55 -5.08
C TRP A 147 9.80 -7.75 -5.77
N THR A 148 8.68 -7.50 -5.08
CA THR A 148 7.35 -7.63 -5.67
C THR A 148 7.14 -6.69 -6.85
N ALA A 149 7.68 -5.47 -6.80
CA ALA A 149 7.58 -4.51 -7.90
C ALA A 149 8.49 -4.82 -9.11
N THR A 150 9.51 -5.67 -8.93
CA THR A 150 10.49 -6.02 -9.98
C THR A 150 10.35 -7.45 -10.50
N LYS A 151 9.48 -8.25 -9.87
CA LYS A 151 9.02 -9.55 -10.36
C LYS A 151 8.07 -9.37 -11.55
#